data_AF-A0A972PZ26-F1
#
_entry.id   AF-A0A972PZ26-F1
#
_cell.length_a   1.000
_cell.length_b   1.000
_cell.length_c   1.000
_cell.angle_alpha   90.00
_cell.angle_beta   90.00
_cell.angle_gamma   90.00
#
_symmetry.space_group_name_H-M   'P 1'
#
loop_
_entity.id
_entity.type
_entity.pdbx_description
1 polymer ?
#
loop_
_entity_poly.entity_id
_entity_poly.type
_entity_poly.pdbx_seq_one_letter_code
_entity_poly.pdbx_strand_id
1 'polypeptide(L)' 'MRPKRYIVWSTDEVDLQDPFQRKWYLKQVLSHGRAEDIAALDWDEIETLLPQLDLPRDIVDLWKGYFDAEK' A
#
# COMPACT_ATOMS: atom_id res chain seq x y z
N MET A 1 -8.29 6.61 7.46
CA MET A 1 -7.01 7.16 6.97
C MET A 1 -7.32 8.21 5.90
N ARG A 2 -6.55 9.30 5.77
CA ARG A 2 -6.71 10.26 4.66
C ARG A 2 -5.48 10.20 3.73
N PRO A 3 -5.66 10.01 2.41
CA PRO A 3 -4.57 10.02 1.44
C PRO A 3 -3.72 11.29 1.52
N LYS A 4 -2.39 11.15 1.52
CA LYS A 4 -1.47 12.29 1.52
C LYS A 4 -1.26 12.83 0.10
N ARG A 5 -1.23 14.15 -0.06
CA ARG A 5 -1.18 14.82 -1.38
C ARG A 5 0.02 14.43 -2.25
N TYR A 6 1.16 14.09 -1.66
CA TYR A 6 2.33 13.65 -2.44
C TYR A 6 2.20 12.20 -2.96
N ILE A 7 1.32 11.40 -2.37
CA ILE A 7 0.99 10.04 -2.85
C ILE A 7 -0.04 10.14 -3.98
N VAL A 8 -1.01 11.04 -3.85
CA VAL A 8 -2.12 11.23 -4.81
C VAL A 8 -1.90 12.44 -5.72
N TRP A 9 -0.66 12.70 -6.15
CA TRP A 9 -0.30 13.93 -6.88
C TRP A 9 -1.14 14.21 -8.14
N SER A 10 -1.76 13.18 -8.73
CA SER A 10 -2.59 13.25 -9.94
C SER A 10 -4.10 13.42 -9.68
N THR A 11 -4.56 13.35 -8.42
CA THR A 11 -5.99 13.32 -8.06
C THR A 11 -6.22 13.99 -6.71
N ASP A 12 -7.25 14.84 -6.60
CA ASP A 12 -7.54 15.60 -5.38
C ASP A 12 -8.04 14.71 -4.22
N GLU A 13 -8.82 13.67 -4.51
CA GLU A 13 -9.40 12.76 -3.51
C GLU A 13 -9.40 11.30 -3.98
N VAL A 14 -9.03 10.40 -3.07
CA VAL A 14 -9.14 8.94 -3.30
C VAL A 14 -10.12 8.39 -2.29
N ASP A 15 -11.15 7.72 -2.79
CA ASP A 15 -12.13 7.03 -1.95
C ASP A 15 -11.58 5.67 -1.52
N LEU A 16 -11.29 5.54 -0.23
CA LEU A 16 -10.79 4.30 0.36
C LEU A 16 -11.91 3.28 0.66
N GLN A 17 -13.18 3.64 0.42
CA GLN A 17 -14.30 2.71 0.46
C GLN A 17 -14.48 1.95 -0.85
N ASP A 18 -14.01 2.51 -1.97
CA ASP A 18 -13.96 1.82 -3.26
C ASP A 18 -12.78 0.82 -3.27
N PRO A 19 -13.04 -0.49 -3.42
CA PRO A 19 -11.99 -1.52 -3.42
C PRO A 19 -10.91 -1.30 -4.48
N PHE A 20 -11.27 -0.70 -5.63
CA PHE A 20 -10.30 -0.46 -6.70
C PHE A 20 -9.33 0.66 -6.32
N GLN A 21 -9.88 1.80 -5.89
CA GLN A 21 -9.10 2.94 -5.42
C GLN A 21 -8.27 2.62 -4.18
N ARG A 22 -8.79 1.80 -3.27
CA ARG A 22 -8.06 1.31 -2.10
C ARG A 22 -6.84 0.49 -2.49
N LYS A 23 -6.99 -0.48 -3.39
CA LYS A 23 -5.87 -1.28 -3.91
C LYS A 23 -4.84 -0.40 -4.62
N TRP A 24 -5.29 0.54 -5.43
CA TRP A 24 -4.38 1.50 -6.08
C TRP A 24 -3.62 2.36 -5.06
N TYR A 25 -4.30 2.85 -4.02
CA TYR A 25 -3.66 3.64 -2.96
C TYR A 25 -2.60 2.84 -2.20
N LEU A 26 -2.92 1.60 -1.80
CA LEU A 26 -1.95 0.72 -1.15
C LEU A 26 -0.74 0.45 -2.05
N LYS A 27 -0.94 0.24 -3.36
CA LYS A 27 0.16 0.13 -4.33
C LYS A 27 1.07 1.36 -4.30
N GLN A 28 0.51 2.58 -4.26
CA GLN A 28 1.31 3.81 -4.19
C GLN A 28 2.07 3.93 -2.86
N VAL A 29 1.42 3.65 -1.72
CA VAL A 29 2.06 3.76 -0.41
C VAL A 29 3.19 2.72 -0.26
N LEU A 30 2.96 1.47 -0.69
CA LEU A 30 3.96 0.40 -0.59
C LEU A 30 5.16 0.59 -1.52
N SER A 31 5.01 1.37 -2.60
CA SER A 31 6.08 1.63 -3.58
C SER A 31 6.81 2.95 -3.33
N HIS A 32 6.09 3.97 -2.86
CA HIS A 32 6.56 5.36 -2.83
C HIS A 32 6.23 6.10 -1.52
N GLY A 33 5.53 5.44 -0.59
CA GLY A 33 5.19 6.01 0.70
C GLY A 33 6.42 6.22 1.58
N ARG A 34 6.31 7.16 2.52
CA ARG A 34 7.32 7.36 3.55
C ARG A 34 7.13 6.31 4.65
N ALA A 35 8.15 6.12 5.48
CA ALA A 35 8.07 5.22 6.63
C ALA A 35 6.86 5.53 7.53
N GLU A 36 6.53 6.81 7.73
CA GLU A 36 5.35 7.25 8.50
C GLU A 36 4.01 6.85 7.84
N ASP A 37 3.94 6.82 6.51
CA ASP A 37 2.73 6.42 5.79
C ASP A 37 2.52 4.92 5.90
N ILE A 38 3.60 4.16 5.76
CA ILE A 38 3.64 2.70 5.90
C ILE A 38 3.24 2.31 7.34
N ALA A 39 3.78 2.99 8.34
CA ALA A 39 3.47 2.74 9.75
C ALA A 39 2.00 3.01 10.11
N ALA A 40 1.30 3.83 9.32
CA ALA A 40 -0.12 4.14 9.51
C ALA A 40 -1.06 3.17 8.77
N LEU A 41 -0.52 2.21 8.01
CA LEU A 41 -1.32 1.18 7.35
C LEU A 41 -1.72 0.06 8.31
N ASP A 42 -2.77 -0.65 7.94
CA ASP A 42 -3.19 -1.88 8.58
C ASP A 42 -2.39 -3.04 7.96
N TRP A 43 -1.47 -3.62 8.75
CA TRP A 43 -0.54 -4.65 8.29
C TRP A 43 -1.23 -5.98 7.96
N ASP A 44 -2.28 -6.34 8.70
CA ASP A 44 -3.07 -7.56 8.45
C ASP A 44 -3.81 -7.45 7.11
N GLU A 45 -4.34 -6.26 6.84
CA GLU A 45 -4.96 -5.94 5.55
C GLU A 45 -3.94 -6.04 4.41
N ILE A 46 -2.74 -5.46 4.59
CA ILE A 46 -1.69 -5.51 3.57
C ILE A 46 -1.30 -6.95 3.28
N GLU A 47 -1.02 -7.78 4.29
CA GLU A 47 -0.61 -9.18 4.08
C GLU A 47 -1.65 -9.93 3.23
N THR A 48 -2.94 -9.71 3.52
CA THR A 48 -4.06 -10.33 2.79
C THR A 48 -4.20 -9.80 1.35
N LEU A 49 -3.98 -8.50 1.14
CA LEU A 49 -4.17 -7.86 -0.16
C LEU A 49 -2.92 -7.91 -1.05
N LEU A 50 -1.73 -8.09 -0.48
CA LEU A 50 -0.44 -8.06 -1.18
C LEU A 50 -0.40 -8.98 -2.42
N PRO A 51 -0.91 -10.23 -2.39
CA PRO A 51 -0.93 -11.10 -3.57
C PRO A 51 -1.87 -10.60 -4.69
N GLN A 52 -2.80 -9.71 -4.37
CA GLN A 52 -3.79 -9.15 -5.29
C GLN A 52 -3.38 -7.78 -5.83
N LEU A 53 -2.30 -7.19 -5.29
CA LEU A 53 -1.78 -5.91 -5.77
C LEU A 53 -0.87 -6.16 -6.97
N ASP A 54 -1.15 -5.46 -8.07
CA ASP A 54 -0.29 -5.44 -9.25
C ASP A 54 0.95 -4.58 -8.94
N LEU A 55 1.91 -5.15 -8.24
CA LEU A 55 3.16 -4.49 -7.83
C LEU A 55 4.35 -5.02 -8.63
N PRO A 56 5.38 -4.18 -8.87
CA PRO A 56 6.66 -4.66 -9.39
C PRO A 56 7.22 -5.79 -8.53
N ARG A 57 7.84 -6.79 -9.16
CA ARG A 57 8.25 -8.04 -8.50
C ARG A 57 9.20 -7.81 -7.32
N ASP A 58 10.15 -6.91 -7.48
CA ASP A 58 11.10 -6.49 -6.44
C ASP A 58 10.40 -5.93 -5.19
N ILE A 59 9.34 -5.14 -5.38
CA ILE A 59 8.54 -4.61 -4.27
C ILE A 59 7.72 -5.72 -3.60
N VAL A 60 7.13 -6.62 -4.39
CA VAL A 60 6.40 -7.78 -3.84
C VAL A 60 7.33 -8.66 -3.01
N ASP A 61 8.51 -8.97 -3.53
CA ASP A 61 9.48 -9.85 -2.87
C ASP A 61 10.02 -9.21 -1.58
N LEU A 62 10.22 -7.87 -1.56
CA LEU A 62 10.57 -7.13 -0.35
C LEU A 62 9.53 -7.30 0.75
N TRP A 63 8.26 -7.04 0.45
CA TRP A 63 7.19 -7.09 1.44
C TRP A 63 6.88 -8.53 1.88
N LYS A 64 6.92 -9.50 0.96
CA LYS A 64 6.83 -10.92 1.33
C LYS A 64 7.93 -11.33 2.29
N GLY A 65 9.18 -10.95 1.99
CA GLY A 65 10.31 -11.23 2.87
C GLY A 65 10.15 -10.61 4.27
N TYR A 66 9.55 -9.43 4.36
CA TYR A 66 9.21 -8.80 5.64
C TYR A 66 8.19 -9.64 6.43
N PHE A 67 7.04 -9.98 5.83
CA PHE A 67 5.98 -10.74 6.51
C PHE A 67 6.38 -12.18 6.84
N ASP A 68 7.24 -12.80 6.01
CA ASP A 68 7.77 -14.13 6.28
C ASP A 68 8.79 -14.14 7.43
N ALA A 69 9.50 -13.03 7.65
CA ALA A 69 10.47 -12.88 8.75
C ALA A 69 9.83 -12.47 10.09
N GLU A 70 8.62 -11.90 10.06
CA GLU A 70 7.85 -11.53 11.26
C GLU A 70 7.16 -12.74 11.92
N LYS A 71 7.04 -13.88 11.20
CA LYS A 71 6.50 -15.16 11.69
C LYS A 71 7.52 -15.98 12.46
#